data_AF-A0A953UST5-F1
#
_entry.id   AF-A0A953UST5-F1
#
_cell.length_a   1.000
_cell.length_b   1.000
_cell.length_c   1.000
_cell.angle_alpha   90.00
_cell.angle_beta   90.00
_cell.angle_gamma   90.00
#
_symmetry.space_group_name_H-M   'P 1'
#
loop_
_entity.id
_entity.type
_entity.pdbx_description
1 polymer ?
#
loop_
_entity_poly.entity_id
_entity_poly.type
_entity_poly.pdbx_seq_one_letter_code
_entity_poly.pdbx_strand_id
1 'polypeptide(L)'
;MNKKKNLQDAVVELRRALGLNQTLFARRIGVSTSTVYRWETQKPPRGPVLTRLSELSESLQRPDLQGVFKLALGESVASPSAPVDDAEIPPTLQHYLQMLAEILASGDAMAIDAVTRNIDFFRDRLRPAGHKGR
;
A
#
# COMPACT_ATOMS: atom_id res chain seq x y z
N MET A 1 20.11 18.12 18.53
CA MET A 1 20.54 16.93 17.77
C MET A 1 19.55 16.71 16.62
N ASN A 2 19.90 17.11 15.39
CA ASN A 2 19.05 16.85 14.22
C ASN A 2 19.13 15.37 13.88
N LYS A 3 18.14 14.59 14.33
CA LYS A 3 18.01 13.19 13.95
C LYS A 3 17.81 13.15 12.43
N LYS A 4 18.72 12.50 11.69
CA LYS A 4 18.51 12.24 10.26
C LYS A 4 17.16 11.51 10.13
N LYS A 5 16.20 12.07 9.40
CA LYS A 5 14.90 11.42 9.16
C LYS A 5 15.14 10.12 8.40
N ASN A 6 14.67 9.01 8.97
CA ASN A 6 14.72 7.73 8.29
C ASN A 6 13.48 7.57 7.38
N LEU A 7 13.55 6.58 6.50
CA LEU A 7 12.53 6.35 5.48
C LEU A 7 11.16 5.94 6.05
N GLN A 8 11.12 5.29 7.21
CA GLN A 8 9.86 4.87 7.86
C GLN A 8 9.15 6.07 8.49
N ASP A 9 9.90 6.91 9.20
CA ASP A 9 9.40 8.17 9.78
C ASP A 9 8.86 9.09 8.67
N ALA A 10 9.53 9.13 7.52
CA ALA A 10 9.08 9.90 6.36
C ALA A 10 7.72 9.41 5.81
N VAL A 11 7.46 8.09 5.80
CA VAL A 11 6.16 7.53 5.41
C VAL A 11 5.06 7.93 6.39
N VAL A 12 5.33 7.82 7.69
CA VAL A 12 4.39 8.21 8.75
C VAL A 12 4.05 9.71 8.64
N GLU A 13 5.07 10.55 8.47
CA GLU A 13 4.89 11.99 8.32
C GLU A 13 4.10 12.35 7.06
N LEU A 14 4.41 11.73 5.91
CA LEU A 14 3.70 11.97 4.66
C LEU A 14 2.22 11.63 4.80
N ARG A 15 1.91 10.47 5.40
CA ARG A 15 0.53 10.06 5.65
C ARG A 15 -0.19 11.05 6.57
N ARG A 16 0.45 11.48 7.65
CA ARG A 16 -0.12 12.43 8.62
C ARG A 16 -0.34 13.81 7.99
N ALA A 17 0.58 14.26 7.14
CA ALA A 17 0.45 15.52 6.41
C ALA A 17 -0.75 15.52 5.44
N LEU A 18 -1.09 14.36 4.89
CA LEU A 18 -2.30 14.17 4.09
C LEU A 18 -3.60 14.07 4.93
N GLY A 19 -3.50 14.02 6.26
CA GLY A 19 -4.66 13.81 7.13
C GLY A 19 -5.30 12.42 7.00
N LEU A 20 -4.56 11.43 6.47
CA LEU A 20 -5.12 10.11 6.17
C LEU A 20 -4.79 9.08 7.27
N ASN A 21 -5.75 8.20 7.52
CA ASN A 21 -5.46 6.95 8.23
C ASN A 21 -4.72 5.97 7.29
N GLN A 22 -4.17 4.88 7.85
CA GLN A 22 -3.38 3.91 7.06
C GLN A 22 -4.17 3.30 5.90
N THR A 23 -5.47 3.03 6.08
CA THR A 23 -6.33 2.46 5.04
C THR A 23 -6.53 3.41 3.86
N LEU A 24 -6.85 4.68 4.13
CA LEU A 24 -7.04 5.69 3.07
C LEU A 24 -5.73 6.02 2.36
N PHE A 25 -4.63 6.07 3.11
CA PHE A 25 -3.30 6.26 2.53
C PHE A 25 -2.90 5.12 1.61
N ALA A 26 -3.13 3.87 2.04
CA ALA A 26 -2.89 2.67 1.24
C ALA A 26 -3.69 2.70 -0.08
N ARG A 27 -4.98 3.07 -0.02
CA ARG A 27 -5.83 3.26 -1.21
C ARG A 27 -5.28 4.34 -2.14
N ARG A 28 -4.81 5.47 -1.60
CA ARG A 28 -4.29 6.60 -2.40
C ARG A 28 -3.05 6.24 -3.22
N ILE A 29 -2.21 5.36 -2.68
CA ILE A 29 -0.95 4.91 -3.31
C ILE A 29 -1.07 3.56 -4.03
N GLY A 30 -2.18 2.85 -3.87
CA GLY A 30 -2.46 1.58 -4.57
C GLY A 30 -1.82 0.35 -3.93
N VAL A 31 -1.71 0.30 -2.60
CA VAL A 31 -1.18 -0.87 -1.85
C VAL A 31 -2.15 -1.33 -0.77
N SER A 32 -1.87 -2.47 -0.13
CA SER A 32 -2.67 -2.96 0.99
C SER A 32 -2.44 -2.14 2.28
N THR A 33 -3.41 -2.12 3.20
CA THR A 33 -3.23 -1.48 4.52
C THR A 33 -2.12 -2.17 5.32
N SER A 34 -2.01 -3.50 5.22
CA SER A 34 -0.95 -4.29 5.86
C SER A 34 0.45 -3.92 5.35
N THR A 35 0.58 -3.57 4.08
CA THR A 35 1.84 -3.06 3.49
C THR A 35 2.24 -1.74 4.13
N VAL A 36 1.31 -0.79 4.27
CA VAL A 36 1.56 0.50 4.95
C VAL A 36 1.95 0.28 6.41
N TYR A 37 1.24 -0.60 7.12
CA TYR A 37 1.58 -0.95 8.51
C TYR A 37 3.02 -1.47 8.62
N ARG A 38 3.43 -2.41 7.75
CA ARG A 38 4.81 -2.94 7.72
C ARG A 38 5.84 -1.86 7.43
N TRP A 39 5.55 -0.92 6.54
CA TRP A 39 6.44 0.22 6.28
C TRP A 39 6.66 1.09 7.51
N GLU A 40 5.59 1.41 8.23
CA GLU A 40 5.64 2.29 9.39
C GLU A 40 6.24 1.63 10.63
N THR A 41 6.29 0.29 10.70
CA THR A 41 6.65 -0.44 11.93
C THR A 41 7.79 -1.44 11.81
N GLN A 42 8.02 -2.02 10.63
CA GLN A 42 8.91 -3.19 10.48
C GLN A 42 10.02 -2.95 9.45
N LYS A 43 9.68 -2.62 8.21
CA LYS A 43 10.63 -2.58 7.10
C LYS A 43 10.25 -1.47 6.12
N PRO A 44 11.17 -0.54 5.79
CA PRO A 44 10.85 0.59 4.94
C PRO A 44 10.44 0.19 3.51
N PRO A 45 9.71 1.06 2.80
CA PRO A 45 9.39 0.85 1.39
C PRO A 45 10.66 0.79 0.52
N ARG A 46 10.58 0.05 -0.58
CA ARG A 46 11.66 -0.09 -1.57
C ARG A 46 11.07 -0.13 -2.98
N GLY A 47 11.92 0.11 -3.98
CA GLY A 47 11.56 -0.03 -5.39
C GLY A 47 10.62 1.09 -5.88
N PRO A 48 9.80 0.83 -6.92
CA PRO A 48 9.07 1.87 -7.66
C PRO A 48 8.09 2.69 -6.82
N VAL A 49 7.62 2.18 -5.69
CA VAL A 49 6.69 2.92 -4.82
C VAL A 49 7.32 4.18 -4.21
N LEU A 50 8.65 4.22 -4.10
CA LEU A 50 9.36 5.41 -3.64
C LEU A 50 9.18 6.59 -4.59
N THR A 51 8.97 6.36 -5.88
CA THR A 51 8.64 7.41 -6.87
C THR A 51 7.30 8.05 -6.53
N ARG A 52 6.27 7.23 -6.30
CA ARG A 52 4.93 7.69 -5.91
C ARG A 52 4.96 8.49 -4.60
N LEU A 53 5.75 8.04 -3.62
CA LEU A 53 5.90 8.73 -2.34
C LEU A 53 6.64 10.08 -2.48
N SER A 54 7.65 10.13 -3.36
CA SER A 54 8.33 11.37 -3.74
C SER A 54 7.38 12.37 -4.41
N GLU A 55 6.60 11.94 -5.41
CA GLU A 55 5.61 12.78 -6.11
C GLU A 55 4.54 13.34 -5.16
N LEU A 56 4.04 12.51 -4.25
CA LEU A 56 3.08 12.96 -3.24
C LEU A 56 3.71 14.00 -2.30
N SER A 57 4.97 13.80 -1.89
CA SER A 57 5.69 14.77 -1.06
C SER A 57 5.89 16.11 -1.76
N GLU A 58 6.15 16.08 -3.07
CA GLU A 58 6.24 17.27 -3.91
C GLU A 58 4.92 18.04 -4.00
N SER A 59 3.81 17.34 -4.25
CA SER A 59 2.48 17.97 -4.31
C SER A 59 2.07 18.65 -2.99
N LEU A 60 2.62 18.20 -1.86
CA LEU A 60 2.40 18.79 -0.54
C LEU A 60 3.43 19.86 -0.17
N GLN A 61 4.33 20.21 -1.09
CA GLN A 61 5.44 21.15 -0.84
C GLN A 61 6.29 20.72 0.37
N ARG A 62 6.56 19.42 0.49
CA ARG A 62 7.40 18.82 1.54
C ARG A 62 8.74 18.35 0.96
N PRO A 63 9.67 19.26 0.65
CA PRO A 63 10.98 18.90 0.09
C PRO A 63 11.83 18.07 1.06
N ASP A 64 11.60 18.22 2.37
CA ASP A 64 12.25 17.41 3.41
C ASP A 64 11.90 15.92 3.28
N LEU A 65 10.63 15.60 2.96
CA LEU A 65 10.18 14.22 2.73
C LEU A 65 10.56 13.73 1.33
N GLN A 66 10.41 14.57 0.31
CA GLN A 66 10.77 14.26 -1.07
C GLN A 66 12.24 13.84 -1.18
N GLY A 67 13.14 14.57 -0.51
CA GLY A 67 14.57 14.26 -0.48
C GLY A 67 14.88 12.88 0.08
N VAL A 68 14.21 12.48 1.17
CA VAL A 68 14.38 11.15 1.78
C VAL A 68 13.98 10.04 0.80
N PHE A 69 12.86 10.19 0.09
CA PHE A 69 12.41 9.20 -0.90
C PHE A 69 13.30 9.15 -2.14
N LYS A 70 13.78 10.31 -2.64
CA LYS A 70 14.71 10.40 -3.77
C LYS A 70 16.07 9.78 -3.46
N LEU A 71 16.59 9.98 -2.24
CA LEU A 71 17.84 9.34 -1.81
C LEU A 71 17.71 7.82 -1.79
N ALA A 72 16.59 7.31 -1.25
CA ALA A 72 16.31 5.87 -1.24
C ALA A 72 16.13 5.26 -2.65
N LEU A 73 15.61 6.04 -3.60
CA LEU A 73 15.58 5.66 -5.02
C LEU A 73 16.99 5.55 -5.60
N GLY A 74 17.84 6.55 -5.33
CA GLY A 74 19.23 6.63 -5.81
C GLY A 74 20.12 5.50 -5.29
N GLU A 75 19.96 5.10 -4.02
CA GLU A 75 20.67 3.94 -3.44
C GLU A 75 20.27 2.62 -4.11
N SER A 76 19.06 2.51 -4.66
CA SER A 76 18.56 1.29 -5.30
C SER A 76 18.98 1.12 -6.76
N VAL A 77 19.49 2.15 -7.43
CA VAL A 77 19.96 2.07 -8.84
C VAL A 77 21.41 1.61 -8.95
N ALA A 78 22.17 1.64 -7.84
CA ALA A 78 23.59 1.30 -7.80
C ALA A 78 23.88 -0.22 -7.66
N SER A 79 22.86 -1.08 -7.69
CA SER A 79 23.04 -2.53 -7.60
C SER A 79 22.27 -3.23 -8.72
N PRO A 80 22.93 -3.80 -9.74
CA PRO A 80 22.25 -4.62 -10.73
C PRO A 80 21.82 -5.94 -10.09
N SER A 81 20.52 -6.22 -10.15
CA SER A 81 19.85 -7.52 -10.03
C SER A 81 20.42 -8.55 -9.04
N ALA A 82 19.69 -8.78 -7.95
CA ALA A 82 19.66 -10.08 -7.27
C ALA A 82 18.20 -10.55 -7.19
N PRO A 83 17.96 -11.86 -7.30
CA PRO A 83 16.72 -12.44 -7.80
C PRO A 83 15.53 -12.28 -6.86
N VAL A 84 14.36 -12.36 -7.49
CA VAL A 84 13.03 -12.25 -6.90
C VAL A 84 12.64 -13.62 -6.33
N ASP A 85 13.00 -13.93 -5.09
CA ASP A 85 12.58 -15.14 -4.33
C ASP A 85 12.65 -14.77 -2.82
N ASP A 86 11.71 -14.99 -1.89
CA ASP A 86 10.48 -15.78 -1.81
C ASP A 86 9.54 -15.18 -0.72
N ALA A 87 8.23 -15.47 -0.86
CA ALA A 87 7.09 -15.25 0.07
C ALA A 87 6.20 -14.00 -0.14
N GLU A 88 5.37 -14.12 -1.18
CA GLU A 88 4.03 -13.55 -1.42
C GLU A 88 3.87 -12.04 -1.64
N ILE A 89 4.28 -11.62 -2.83
CA ILE A 89 3.44 -10.70 -3.60
C ILE A 89 2.27 -11.57 -4.13
N PRO A 90 0.99 -11.29 -3.80
CA PRO A 90 -0.10 -11.96 -4.47
C PRO A 90 0.11 -11.72 -5.96
N PRO A 91 0.15 -12.76 -6.79
CA PRO A 91 0.60 -12.59 -8.14
C PRO A 91 -0.47 -11.76 -8.85
N THR A 92 -0.09 -11.14 -9.98
CA THR A 92 -0.89 -10.22 -10.81
C THR A 92 -2.42 -10.41 -10.69
N LEU A 93 -3.24 -9.38 -10.93
CA LEU A 93 -4.72 -9.48 -10.83
C LEU A 93 -5.30 -10.82 -11.33
N GLN A 94 -4.74 -11.38 -12.41
CA GLN A 94 -5.03 -12.71 -12.93
C GLN A 94 -4.88 -13.87 -11.92
N HIS A 95 -3.82 -13.90 -11.14
CA HIS A 95 -3.54 -14.94 -10.15
C HIS A 95 -4.38 -14.79 -8.90
N TYR A 96 -4.68 -13.54 -8.51
CA TYR A 96 -5.70 -13.29 -7.48
C TYR A 96 -7.06 -13.81 -7.94
N LEU A 97 -7.45 -13.55 -9.19
CA LEU A 97 -8.69 -14.07 -9.77
C LEU A 97 -8.69 -15.61 -9.85
N GLN A 98 -7.55 -16.21 -10.20
CA GLN A 98 -7.39 -17.66 -10.25
C GLN A 98 -7.54 -18.31 -8.86
N MET A 99 -6.89 -17.76 -7.83
CA MET A 99 -7.01 -18.22 -6.45
C MET A 99 -8.45 -18.10 -5.94
N LEU A 100 -9.14 -16.99 -6.24
CA LEU A 100 -10.55 -16.84 -5.89
C LEU A 100 -11.43 -17.88 -6.60
N ALA A 101 -11.18 -18.15 -7.88
CA ALA A 101 -11.91 -19.17 -8.62
C ALA A 101 -11.69 -20.57 -8.02
N GLU A 102 -10.47 -20.90 -7.58
CA GLU A 102 -10.13 -22.16 -6.92
C GLU A 102 -10.82 -22.31 -5.56
N ILE A 103 -10.83 -21.24 -4.74
CA ILE A 103 -11.54 -21.24 -3.46
C ILE A 103 -13.05 -21.44 -3.67
N LEU A 104 -13.63 -20.74 -4.66
CA LEU A 104 -15.04 -20.88 -4.99
C LEU A 104 -15.39 -22.27 -5.56
N ALA A 105 -14.46 -22.89 -6.29
CA ALA A 105 -14.62 -24.24 -6.83
C ALA A 105 -14.34 -25.36 -5.82
N SER A 106 -13.67 -25.07 -4.70
CA SER A 106 -13.27 -26.06 -3.70
C SER A 106 -14.44 -26.70 -2.94
N GLY A 107 -15.61 -26.05 -2.93
CA GLY A 107 -16.78 -26.50 -2.15
C GLY A 107 -16.64 -26.28 -0.64
N ASP A 108 -15.55 -25.66 -0.15
CA ASP A 108 -15.38 -25.30 1.25
C ASP A 108 -16.27 -24.10 1.60
N ALA A 109 -17.40 -24.40 2.23
CA ALA A 109 -18.39 -23.38 2.62
C ALA A 109 -17.82 -22.28 3.53
N MET A 110 -16.83 -22.58 4.39
CA MET A 110 -16.23 -21.57 5.27
C MET A 110 -15.31 -20.63 4.49
N ALA A 111 -14.50 -21.17 3.58
CA ALA A 111 -13.62 -20.37 2.74
C ALA A 111 -14.42 -19.49 1.75
N ILE A 112 -15.49 -20.04 1.16
CA ILE A 112 -16.40 -19.33 0.26
C ILE A 112 -17.11 -18.18 0.99
N ASP A 113 -17.62 -18.44 2.20
CA ASP A 113 -18.29 -17.42 3.01
C ASP A 113 -17.32 -16.32 3.47
N ALA A 114 -16.07 -16.67 3.82
CA ALA A 114 -15.04 -15.70 4.16
C ALA A 114 -14.69 -14.78 2.97
N VAL A 115 -14.55 -15.34 1.76
CA VAL A 115 -14.30 -14.57 0.53
C VAL A 115 -15.49 -13.67 0.20
N THR A 116 -16.71 -14.20 0.28
CA THR A 116 -17.94 -13.47 -0.03
C THR A 116 -18.15 -12.31 0.93
N ARG A 117 -17.96 -12.53 2.24
CA ARG A 117 -18.01 -11.47 3.26
C ARG A 117 -16.97 -10.37 3.02
N ASN A 118 -15.78 -10.72 2.53
CA ASN A 118 -14.74 -9.75 2.20
C ASN A 118 -15.17 -8.89 0.99
N ILE A 119 -15.71 -9.52 -0.05
CA ILE A 119 -16.23 -8.83 -1.25
C ILE A 119 -17.40 -7.90 -0.89
N ASP A 120 -18.36 -8.39 -0.09
CA ASP A 120 -19.52 -7.59 0.34
C ASP A 120 -19.10 -6.44 1.27
N PHE A 121 -18.14 -6.68 2.17
CA PHE A 121 -17.52 -5.63 2.99
C PHE A 121 -16.87 -4.53 2.13
N PHE A 122 -16.22 -4.90 1.02
CA PHE A 122 -15.69 -3.92 0.08
C PHE A 122 -16.79 -3.21 -0.72
N ARG A 123 -17.85 -3.94 -1.14
CA ARG A 123 -19.00 -3.41 -1.87
C ARG A 123 -19.76 -2.36 -1.05
N ASP A 124 -20.04 -2.63 0.22
CA ASP A 124 -20.76 -1.72 1.11
C ASP A 124 -20.00 -0.41 1.38
N ARG A 125 -18.67 -0.47 1.41
CA ARG A 125 -17.80 0.72 1.55
C ARG A 125 -17.58 1.51 0.26
N LEU A 126 -17.96 0.95 -0.88
CA LEU A 126 -17.91 1.62 -2.19
C LEU A 126 -19.28 2.15 -2.62
N ARG A 127 -20.33 1.88 -1.85
CA ARG A 127 -21.63 2.52 -2.06
C ARG A 127 -21.48 4.03 -1.82
N PRO A 128 -21.69 4.90 -2.83
CA PRO A 128 -21.67 6.34 -2.60
C PRO A 128 -22.75 6.67 -1.56
N ALA A 129 -22.42 7.53 -0.59
CA ALA A 129 -23.38 7.99 0.41
C ALA A 129 -24.58 8.61 -0.31
N GLY A 130 -25.66 7.84 -0.40
CA GLY A 130 -26.90 8.29 -1.02
C GLY A 130 -27.40 9.53 -0.30
N HIS A 131 -27.53 10.60 -1.07
CA HIS A 131 -28.24 11.82 -0.72
C HIS A 131 -29.49 11.49 0.11
N LYS A 132 -29.57 12.00 1.34
CA LYS A 132 -30.85 12.15 2.02
C LYS A 132 -31.66 13.18 1.24
N GLY A 133 -32.48 12.69 0.31
CA GLY A 133 -33.59 13.44 -0.26
C GLY A 133 -34.64 13.68 0.83
N ARG A 134 -35.14 14.92 0.82
CA ARG A 134 -36.15 15.51 1.70
C ARG A 134 -37.37 14.64 1.97
#